data_AF-A0AAV2HMD4-F1
#
_entry.id   AF-A0AAV2HMD4-F1
#
_cell.length_a   1.000
_cell.length_b   1.000
_cell.length_c   1.000
_cell.angle_alpha   90.00
_cell.angle_beta   90.00
_cell.angle_gamma   90.00
#
_symmetry.space_group_name_H-M   'P 1'
#
loop_
_entity.id
_entity.type
_entity.pdbx_description
1 polymer ?
#
loop_
_entity_poly.entity_id
_entity_poly.type
_entity_poly.pdbx_seq_one_letter_code
_entity_poly.pdbx_strand_id
1 'polypeptide(L)'
;MWTQVALFVLITTLTVCHIHAQSVCGFPPTIWRNANRTCPARAVCGDVFTTRRDWMNGTTCAETRVINNCFCPGNLACPVNNDAHRLYTTAQQKIYTCEPVCNLGWCYNIRLGLSEGRSDPTIAMTVEEQTPDFGGNTFTRMGCRCPRHHVPNRQPPGVPRAVKTHSYIRNPTTRHYTARYTCKVSGTEGNMVDPCPRHVPVK
;
A
#
# COMPACT_ATOMS: atom_id res chain seq x y z
N MET A 1 3.18 -51.78 39.07
CA MET A 1 2.84 -51.68 37.63
C MET A 1 1.86 -50.56 37.29
N TRP A 2 0.97 -50.13 38.18
CA TRP A 2 -0.02 -49.06 37.89
C TRP A 2 0.55 -47.63 37.80
N THR A 3 1.67 -47.35 38.46
CA THR A 3 2.29 -46.01 38.49
C THR A 3 2.99 -45.61 37.19
N GLN A 4 3.46 -46.58 36.39
CA GLN A 4 4.09 -46.29 35.09
C GLN A 4 3.08 -45.92 34.01
N VAL A 5 1.89 -46.54 34.01
CA VAL A 5 0.83 -46.25 33.02
C VAL A 5 0.28 -44.82 33.21
N ALA A 6 0.08 -44.40 34.46
CA ALA A 6 -0.39 -43.05 34.76
C ALA A 6 0.60 -41.97 34.31
N LEU A 7 1.91 -42.20 34.50
CA LEU A 7 2.96 -41.29 34.06
C LEU A 7 3.00 -41.17 32.52
N PHE A 8 2.86 -42.28 31.80
CA PHE A 8 2.81 -42.28 30.33
C PHE A 8 1.60 -41.52 29.79
N VAL A 9 0.41 -41.68 30.38
CA VAL A 9 -0.79 -40.94 29.98
C VAL A 9 -0.66 -39.44 30.26
N LEU A 10 -0.02 -39.06 31.36
CA LEU A 10 0.19 -37.65 31.71
C LEU A 10 1.21 -36.98 30.77
N ILE A 11 2.28 -37.69 30.39
CA ILE A 11 3.29 -37.19 29.44
C ILE A 11 2.70 -37.07 28.03
N THR A 12 1.87 -38.02 27.58
CA THR A 12 1.26 -37.96 26.24
C THR A 12 0.19 -36.87 26.15
N THR A 13 -0.61 -36.66 27.20
CA THR A 13 -1.59 -35.56 27.23
C THR A 13 -0.92 -34.19 27.28
N LEU A 14 0.16 -34.01 28.05
CA LEU A 14 0.95 -32.77 28.09
C LEU A 14 1.63 -32.45 26.75
N THR A 15 2.16 -33.47 26.05
CA THR A 15 2.78 -33.27 24.73
C THR A 15 1.77 -32.92 23.65
N VAL A 16 0.58 -33.54 23.65
CA VAL A 16 -0.53 -33.17 22.74
C VAL A 16 -1.00 -31.73 22.98
N CYS A 17 -1.13 -31.31 24.24
CA CYS A 17 -1.46 -29.92 24.56
C CYS A 17 -0.36 -28.91 24.14
N HIS A 18 0.93 -29.26 24.29
CA HIS A 18 2.02 -28.39 23.86
C HIS A 18 2.17 -28.30 22.33
N ILE A 19 1.87 -29.37 21.59
CA ILE A 19 1.89 -29.34 20.12
C ILE A 19 0.70 -28.52 19.57
N HIS A 20 -0.47 -28.57 20.21
CA HIS A 20 -1.61 -27.73 19.83
C HIS A 20 -1.44 -26.24 20.19
N ALA A 21 -0.55 -25.91 21.12
CA ALA A 21 -0.27 -24.52 21.53
C ALA A 21 0.81 -23.83 20.68
N GLN A 22 1.50 -24.56 19.78
CA GLN A 22 2.39 -23.93 18.80
C GLN A 22 1.54 -23.32 17.69
N SER A 23 1.35 -22.01 17.78
CA SER A 23 0.65 -21.17 16.82
C SER A 23 1.00 -21.55 15.37
N VAL A 24 0.01 -22.05 14.62
CA VAL A 24 0.09 -22.49 13.21
C VAL A 24 0.23 -21.30 12.23
N CYS A 25 0.67 -20.14 12.71
CA CYS A 25 0.82 -18.95 11.89
C CYS A 25 2.11 -19.08 11.05
N GLY A 26 2.00 -19.67 9.85
CA GLY A 26 3.13 -19.75 8.92
C GLY A 26 3.56 -18.39 8.36
N PHE A 27 4.76 -18.33 7.77
CA PHE A 27 5.23 -17.13 7.10
C PHE A 27 4.41 -16.83 5.83
N PRO A 28 3.92 -15.59 5.66
CA PRO A 28 3.18 -15.23 4.46
C PRO A 28 4.12 -15.22 3.25
N PRO A 29 3.74 -15.82 2.11
CA PRO A 29 4.56 -15.80 0.91
C PRO A 29 4.64 -14.37 0.36
N THR A 30 5.80 -14.04 -0.23
CA THR A 30 5.94 -12.81 -1.00
C THR A 30 5.21 -12.96 -2.34
N ILE A 31 4.33 -12.03 -2.67
CA ILE A 31 3.57 -12.04 -3.93
C ILE A 31 4.19 -11.04 -4.90
N TRP A 32 4.34 -11.44 -6.17
CA TRP A 32 4.81 -10.56 -7.25
C TRP A 32 3.72 -10.39 -8.29
N ARG A 33 3.38 -9.13 -8.64
CA ARG A 33 2.40 -8.82 -9.68
C ARG A 33 3.03 -8.75 -11.07
N ASN A 34 4.11 -7.98 -11.21
CA ASN A 34 4.84 -7.83 -12.48
C ASN A 34 6.31 -8.19 -12.26
N ALA A 35 6.58 -9.49 -12.09
CA ALA A 35 7.94 -9.99 -11.97
C ALA A 35 8.79 -9.59 -13.19
N ASN A 36 10.08 -9.31 -12.96
CA ASN A 36 11.08 -8.94 -13.97
C ASN A 36 10.77 -7.66 -14.76
N ARG A 37 9.90 -6.78 -14.24
CA ARG A 37 9.61 -5.48 -14.84
C ARG A 37 10.12 -4.35 -13.95
N THR A 38 10.80 -3.38 -14.55
CA THR A 38 11.19 -2.15 -13.87
C THR A 38 9.99 -1.22 -13.74
N CYS A 39 9.75 -0.73 -12.53
CA CYS A 39 8.70 0.22 -12.21
C CYS A 39 8.82 1.48 -13.08
N PRO A 40 7.73 1.93 -13.73
CA PRO A 40 7.69 3.25 -14.33
C PRO A 40 7.93 4.35 -13.29
N ALA A 41 8.32 5.54 -13.76
CA ALA A 41 8.53 6.69 -12.88
C ALA A 41 7.30 6.93 -11.96
N ARG A 42 7.58 7.18 -10.67
CA ARG A 42 6.60 7.39 -9.59
C ARG A 42 5.58 6.25 -9.41
N ALA A 43 5.86 5.05 -9.92
CA ALA A 43 5.00 3.91 -9.69
C ALA A 43 5.10 3.41 -8.23
N VAL A 44 3.99 2.87 -7.74
CA VAL A 44 3.95 2.12 -6.49
C VAL A 44 4.64 0.78 -6.72
N CYS A 45 5.81 0.60 -6.13
CA CYS A 45 6.59 -0.62 -6.27
C CYS A 45 6.12 -1.75 -5.35
N GLY A 46 5.39 -1.42 -4.28
CA GLY A 46 4.87 -2.43 -3.37
C GLY A 46 3.69 -1.96 -2.53
N ASP A 47 2.82 -2.90 -2.22
CA ASP A 47 1.70 -2.74 -1.30
C ASP A 47 1.93 -3.61 -0.07
N VAL A 48 1.65 -3.07 1.11
CA VAL A 48 1.69 -3.81 2.38
C VAL A 48 0.34 -3.73 3.04
N PHE A 49 -0.28 -4.88 3.24
CA PHE A 49 -1.56 -5.04 3.90
C PHE A 49 -1.38 -5.65 5.28
N THR A 50 -1.96 -5.03 6.29
CA THR A 50 -2.14 -5.60 7.62
C THR A 50 -3.55 -6.17 7.69
N THR A 51 -3.64 -7.50 7.72
CA THR A 51 -4.90 -8.24 7.72
C THR A 51 -4.94 -9.28 8.84
N ARG A 52 -6.09 -9.92 9.03
CA ARG A 52 -6.21 -11.16 9.80
C ARG A 52 -6.55 -12.29 8.85
N ARG A 53 -5.77 -13.36 8.87
CA ARG A 53 -6.01 -14.56 8.08
C ARG A 53 -6.60 -15.64 8.97
N ASP A 54 -7.71 -16.20 8.53
CA ASP A 54 -8.22 -17.48 9.01
C ASP A 54 -7.43 -18.60 8.33
N TRP A 55 -6.84 -19.48 9.13
CA TRP A 55 -6.07 -20.64 8.66
C TRP A 55 -6.94 -21.88 8.42
N MET A 56 -8.28 -21.73 8.46
CA MET A 56 -9.27 -22.79 8.21
C MET A 56 -9.19 -23.96 9.20
N ASN A 57 -8.42 -23.80 10.27
CA ASN A 57 -8.26 -24.74 11.39
C ASN A 57 -8.80 -24.13 12.70
N GLY A 58 -9.62 -23.08 12.60
CA GLY A 58 -10.13 -22.31 13.74
C GLY A 58 -9.15 -21.27 14.30
N THR A 59 -7.92 -21.15 13.76
CA THR A 59 -6.95 -20.14 14.19
C THR A 59 -7.00 -18.92 13.28
N THR A 60 -7.09 -17.73 13.88
CA THR A 60 -6.92 -16.46 13.18
C THR A 60 -5.61 -15.80 13.58
N CYS A 61 -4.80 -15.42 12.60
CA CYS A 61 -3.49 -14.79 12.83
C CYS A 61 -3.46 -13.39 12.21
N ALA A 62 -2.85 -12.43 12.91
CA ALA A 62 -2.47 -11.17 12.29
C ALA A 62 -1.37 -11.44 11.25
N GLU A 63 -1.55 -10.92 10.03
CA GLU A 63 -0.67 -11.15 8.91
C GLU A 63 -0.31 -9.81 8.26
N THR A 64 0.98 -9.64 7.95
CA THR A 64 1.45 -8.57 7.07
C THR A 64 1.76 -9.19 5.72
N ARG A 65 0.98 -8.85 4.70
CA ARG A 65 1.21 -9.28 3.31
C ARG A 65 1.89 -8.21 2.52
N VAL A 66 3.00 -8.57 1.86
CA VAL A 66 3.72 -7.71 0.93
C VAL A 66 3.44 -8.18 -0.49
N ILE A 67 2.95 -7.28 -1.32
CA ILE A 67 2.79 -7.47 -2.77
C ILE A 67 3.79 -6.57 -3.46
N ASN A 68 4.80 -7.15 -4.11
CA ASN A 68 5.73 -6.42 -4.95
C ASN A 68 5.12 -6.26 -6.34
N ASN A 69 4.94 -5.02 -6.77
CA ASN A 69 4.34 -4.71 -8.05
C ASN A 69 5.35 -4.72 -9.19
N CYS A 70 6.60 -4.34 -8.94
CA CYS A 70 7.68 -4.24 -9.92
C CYS A 70 9.03 -4.01 -9.21
N PHE A 71 10.14 -4.15 -9.94
CA PHE A 71 11.48 -3.80 -9.45
C PHE A 71 11.75 -2.30 -9.58
N CYS A 72 12.43 -1.72 -8.60
CA CYS A 72 12.93 -0.36 -8.72
C CYS A 72 14.06 -0.26 -9.75
N PRO A 73 14.33 0.95 -10.29
CA PRO A 73 15.42 1.16 -11.23
C PRO A 73 16.73 0.56 -10.74
N GLY A 74 17.48 -0.08 -11.64
CA GLY A 74 18.67 -0.86 -11.27
C GLY A 74 18.38 -2.27 -10.75
N ASN A 75 17.19 -2.83 -11.03
CA ASN A 75 16.75 -4.15 -10.56
C ASN A 75 16.74 -4.29 -9.04
N LEU A 76 16.46 -3.19 -8.34
CA LEU A 76 16.43 -3.16 -6.88
C LEU A 76 15.06 -3.62 -6.36
N ALA A 77 15.06 -4.31 -5.23
CA ALA A 77 13.83 -4.61 -4.52
C ALA A 77 13.13 -3.32 -4.08
N CYS A 78 11.80 -3.34 -4.03
CA CYS A 78 11.04 -2.21 -3.47
C CYS A 78 11.46 -1.99 -2.01
N PRO A 79 11.71 -0.74 -1.56
CA PRO A 79 12.20 -0.43 -0.21
C PRO A 79 11.07 -0.52 0.82
N VAL A 80 10.42 -1.68 0.90
CA VAL A 80 9.40 -2.00 1.88
C VAL A 80 10.03 -1.91 3.28
N ASN A 81 9.32 -1.29 4.21
CA ASN A 81 9.78 -0.92 5.57
C ASN A 81 10.66 0.33 5.66
N ASN A 82 10.96 1.01 4.54
CA ASN A 82 11.57 2.35 4.60
C ASN A 82 10.48 3.43 4.64
N ASP A 83 10.38 4.13 5.77
CA ASP A 83 9.37 5.17 5.99
C ASP A 83 9.49 6.37 5.06
N ALA A 84 10.69 6.66 4.54
CA ALA A 84 10.91 7.71 3.55
C ALA A 84 10.23 7.39 2.20
N HIS A 85 9.87 6.13 1.96
CA HIS A 85 9.23 5.64 0.73
C HIS A 85 7.75 5.28 0.91
N ARG A 86 7.23 5.42 2.13
CA ARG A 86 5.92 4.93 2.54
C ARG A 86 4.83 6.00 2.43
N LEU A 87 3.68 5.62 1.90
CA LEU A 87 2.43 6.36 1.99
C LEU A 87 1.33 5.45 2.54
N TYR A 88 0.41 6.01 3.32
CA TYR A 88 -0.78 5.30 3.77
C TYR A 88 -1.93 5.44 2.76
N THR A 89 -2.43 4.33 2.23
CA THR A 89 -3.68 4.34 1.46
C THR A 89 -4.88 4.28 2.40
N THR A 90 -4.74 3.46 3.45
CA THR A 90 -5.72 3.28 4.53
C THR A 90 -4.97 3.00 5.84
N ALA A 91 -5.67 2.81 6.97
CA ALA A 91 -5.04 2.38 8.22
C ALA A 91 -4.39 0.97 8.12
N GLN A 92 -4.89 0.13 7.22
CA GLN A 92 -4.44 -1.26 7.04
C GLN A 92 -3.61 -1.47 5.77
N GLN A 93 -3.54 -0.48 4.87
CA GLN A 93 -2.80 -0.57 3.62
C GLN A 93 -1.79 0.57 3.52
N LYS A 94 -0.53 0.19 3.36
CA LYS A 94 0.58 1.06 3.01
C LYS A 94 0.99 0.79 1.58
N ILE A 95 1.42 1.82 0.88
CA ILE A 95 2.03 1.71 -0.45
C ILE A 95 3.45 2.29 -0.37
N TYR A 96 4.33 1.75 -1.21
CA TYR A 96 5.73 2.15 -1.27
C TYR A 96 6.11 2.54 -2.69
N THR A 97 6.94 3.57 -2.82
CA THR A 97 7.48 4.05 -4.10
C THR A 97 8.99 3.82 -4.17
N CYS A 98 9.54 3.69 -5.38
CA CYS A 98 10.99 3.55 -5.56
C CYS A 98 11.76 4.81 -5.16
N GLU A 99 11.15 5.98 -5.34
CA GLU A 99 11.70 7.27 -4.92
C GLU A 99 11.15 7.65 -3.54
N PRO A 100 11.91 8.42 -2.73
CA PRO A 100 11.40 8.99 -1.49
C PRO A 100 10.14 9.82 -1.73
N VAL A 101 9.14 9.66 -0.85
CA VAL A 101 7.83 10.29 -1.03
C VAL A 101 7.90 11.80 -0.96
N CYS A 102 8.85 12.37 -0.22
CA CYS A 102 9.05 13.81 -0.14
C CYS A 102 9.44 14.46 -1.49
N ASN A 103 9.87 13.68 -2.49
CA ASN A 103 10.07 14.17 -3.85
C ASN A 103 8.73 14.47 -4.55
N LEU A 104 7.65 13.81 -4.15
CA LEU A 104 6.30 14.09 -4.61
C LEU A 104 5.78 15.39 -4.00
N GLY A 105 5.12 16.22 -4.80
CA GLY A 105 4.56 17.48 -4.32
C GLY A 105 3.35 17.26 -3.41
N TRP A 106 3.02 18.25 -2.59
CA TRP A 106 1.77 18.28 -1.83
C TRP A 106 0.62 18.66 -2.74
N CYS A 107 -0.43 17.84 -2.81
CA CYS A 107 -1.53 18.08 -3.76
C CYS A 107 -2.21 19.44 -3.53
N TYR A 108 -2.33 19.89 -2.28
CA TYR A 108 -2.88 21.21 -1.98
C TYR A 108 -2.01 22.35 -2.50
N ASN A 109 -0.68 22.26 -2.34
CA ASN A 109 0.26 23.29 -2.82
C ASN A 109 0.27 23.36 -4.35
N ILE A 110 0.19 22.21 -5.02
CA ILE A 110 0.07 22.15 -6.48
C ILE A 110 -1.22 22.86 -6.93
N ARG A 111 -2.35 22.63 -6.24
CA ARG A 111 -3.61 23.31 -6.55
C ARG A 111 -3.52 24.83 -6.38
N LEU A 112 -2.86 25.31 -5.33
CA LEU A 112 -2.68 26.76 -5.10
C LEU A 112 -1.77 27.41 -6.16
N GLY A 113 -0.73 26.70 -6.62
CA GLY A 113 0.16 27.19 -7.67
C GLY A 113 -0.45 27.18 -9.08
N LEU A 114 -1.64 26.59 -9.26
CA LEU A 114 -2.41 26.60 -10.51
C LEU A 114 -3.39 27.79 -10.58
N SER A 115 -3.16 28.84 -9.80
CA SER A 115 -3.99 30.05 -9.63
C SER A 115 -4.74 30.51 -10.89
N GLU A 116 -6.05 30.76 -10.68
CA GLU A 116 -7.03 31.50 -11.51
C GLU A 116 -7.17 31.06 -12.97
N GLY A 117 -7.87 29.95 -13.21
CA GLY A 117 -8.49 29.69 -14.53
C GLY A 117 -8.52 28.25 -15.00
N ARG A 118 -7.72 27.34 -14.40
CA ARG A 118 -7.83 25.90 -14.68
C ARG A 118 -8.72 25.22 -13.65
N SER A 119 -9.86 24.72 -14.11
CA SER A 119 -10.82 23.93 -13.33
C SER A 119 -10.40 22.47 -13.11
N ASP A 120 -9.28 22.04 -13.70
CA ASP A 120 -8.86 20.64 -13.64
C ASP A 120 -8.40 20.25 -12.22
N PRO A 121 -8.94 19.16 -11.66
CA PRO A 121 -8.56 18.74 -10.33
C PRO A 121 -7.15 18.15 -10.31
N THR A 122 -6.42 18.44 -9.24
CA THR A 122 -5.10 17.84 -9.01
C THR A 122 -5.23 16.33 -8.79
N ILE A 123 -4.72 15.54 -9.74
CA ILE A 123 -4.73 14.08 -9.69
C ILE A 123 -3.61 13.60 -8.75
N ALA A 124 -4.00 12.94 -7.67
CA ALA A 124 -3.09 12.41 -6.66
C ALA A 124 -2.51 11.06 -7.03
N MET A 125 -3.30 10.23 -7.70
CA MET A 125 -2.96 8.85 -8.03
C MET A 125 -3.66 8.47 -9.32
N THR A 126 -3.00 7.65 -10.13
CA THR A 126 -3.56 7.08 -11.36
C THR A 126 -3.31 5.59 -11.34
N VAL A 127 -4.33 4.80 -11.68
CA VAL A 127 -4.16 3.38 -12.01
C VAL A 127 -4.20 3.26 -13.52
N GLU A 128 -3.14 2.73 -14.09
CA GLU A 128 -3.00 2.47 -15.52
C GLU A 128 -3.12 0.96 -15.71
N GLU A 129 -4.11 0.52 -16.48
CA GLU A 129 -4.40 -0.89 -16.75
C GLU A 129 -4.19 -1.20 -18.22
N GLN A 130 -3.57 -2.35 -18.52
CA GLN A 130 -3.26 -2.77 -19.88
C GLN A 130 -2.36 -1.78 -20.63
N THR A 131 -1.39 -1.17 -19.93
CA THR A 131 -0.51 -0.17 -20.54
C THR A 131 0.49 -0.83 -21.49
N PRO A 132 0.52 -0.45 -22.79
CA PRO A 132 1.45 -1.05 -23.77
C PRO A 132 2.91 -0.91 -23.36
N ASP A 133 3.30 0.28 -22.87
CA ASP A 133 4.66 0.60 -22.42
C ASP A 133 5.09 -0.19 -21.17
N PHE A 134 4.14 -0.83 -20.50
CA PHE A 134 4.38 -1.72 -19.37
C PHE A 134 4.03 -3.18 -19.69
N GLY A 135 4.11 -3.55 -20.97
CA GLY A 135 3.90 -4.92 -21.44
C GLY A 135 2.46 -5.41 -21.25
N GLY A 136 1.48 -4.50 -21.31
CA GLY A 136 0.06 -4.81 -21.09
C GLY A 136 -0.31 -5.04 -19.62
N ASN A 137 0.58 -4.70 -18.67
CA ASN A 137 0.32 -4.88 -17.25
C ASN A 137 -0.36 -3.68 -16.61
N THR A 138 -0.78 -3.86 -15.35
CA THR A 138 -1.37 -2.82 -14.53
C THR A 138 -0.35 -2.28 -13.53
N PHE A 139 -0.29 -0.96 -13.38
CA PHE A 139 0.47 -0.30 -12.32
C PHE A 139 -0.27 0.91 -11.77
N THR A 140 0.11 1.32 -10.57
CA THR A 140 -0.38 2.57 -9.98
C THR A 140 0.76 3.58 -9.97
N ARG A 141 0.48 4.81 -10.39
CA ARG A 141 1.38 5.96 -10.34
C ARG A 141 0.92 7.00 -9.33
N MET A 142 1.86 7.54 -8.58
CA MET A 142 1.64 8.68 -7.70
C MET A 142 1.86 10.00 -8.44
N GLY A 143 0.87 10.89 -8.40
CA GLY A 143 0.98 12.26 -8.89
C GLY A 143 1.46 13.22 -7.81
N CYS A 144 0.84 13.14 -6.63
CA CYS A 144 1.16 13.99 -5.48
C CYS A 144 0.72 13.34 -4.15
N ARG A 145 1.14 13.92 -3.02
CA ARG A 145 0.81 13.45 -1.68
C ARG A 145 -0.45 14.13 -1.17
N CYS A 146 -1.37 13.30 -0.66
CA CYS A 146 -2.54 13.76 0.06
C CYS A 146 -2.27 13.85 1.56
N PRO A 147 -3.00 14.71 2.29
CA PRO A 147 -2.99 14.78 3.76
C PRO A 147 -3.01 13.40 4.45
N ARG A 148 -3.95 12.55 4.02
CA ARG A 148 -4.17 11.22 4.57
C ARG A 148 -3.09 10.19 4.24
N HIS A 149 -2.17 10.49 3.32
CA HIS A 149 -1.03 9.62 3.07
C HIS A 149 0.00 9.63 4.22
N HIS A 150 0.01 10.68 5.05
CA HIS A 150 0.95 10.80 6.17
C HIS A 150 0.29 10.55 7.53
N VAL A 151 -1.01 10.79 7.61
CA VAL A 151 -1.80 10.52 8.80
C VAL A 151 -2.88 9.51 8.41
N PRO A 152 -2.62 8.20 8.57
CA PRO A 152 -3.69 7.22 8.48
C PRO A 152 -4.66 7.57 9.59
N ASN A 153 -5.78 8.18 9.23
CA ASN A 153 -6.71 8.78 10.18
C ASN A 153 -7.01 7.80 11.33
N ARG A 154 -7.01 8.30 12.57
CA ARG A 154 -7.57 7.63 13.75
C ARG A 154 -9.07 7.48 13.52
N GLN A 155 -9.52 6.50 12.74
CA GLN A 155 -10.94 6.42 12.32
C GLN A 155 -11.57 5.05 12.52
N PRO A 156 -12.88 5.02 12.90
CA PRO A 156 -13.67 3.82 13.18
C PRO A 156 -13.88 2.95 11.91
N PRO A 157 -14.45 1.74 12.04
CA PRO A 157 -14.60 0.78 10.94
C PRO A 157 -15.34 1.39 9.74
N GLY A 158 -14.79 1.25 8.52
CA GLY A 158 -15.35 1.85 7.29
C GLY A 158 -14.34 2.44 6.29
N VAL A 159 -13.05 2.14 6.46
CA VAL A 159 -11.89 2.36 5.56
C VAL A 159 -12.00 3.56 4.60
N PRO A 160 -11.95 4.80 5.10
CA PRO A 160 -11.82 5.96 4.23
C PRO A 160 -10.42 5.98 3.62
N ARG A 161 -10.33 5.63 2.33
CA ARG A 161 -9.10 5.74 1.52
C ARG A 161 -8.57 7.18 1.50
N ALA A 162 -7.27 7.35 1.34
CA ALA A 162 -6.62 8.66 1.21
C ALA A 162 -7.01 9.40 -0.08
N VAL A 163 -7.46 8.66 -1.09
CA VAL A 163 -7.92 9.18 -2.37
C VAL A 163 -9.37 8.76 -2.66
N LYS A 164 -10.04 9.51 -3.54
CA LYS A 164 -11.37 9.20 -4.09
C LYS A 164 -11.31 9.20 -5.62
N THR A 165 -12.14 8.37 -6.23
CA THR A 165 -12.28 8.31 -7.69
C THR A 165 -12.71 9.67 -8.23
N HIS A 166 -12.08 10.10 -9.32
CA HIS A 166 -12.46 11.31 -10.04
C HIS A 166 -13.01 10.98 -11.43
N SER A 167 -12.29 10.18 -12.21
CA SER A 167 -12.70 9.84 -13.57
C SER A 167 -12.11 8.51 -14.03
N TYR A 168 -12.70 7.95 -15.07
CA TYR A 168 -12.17 6.81 -15.82
C TYR A 168 -12.04 7.21 -17.29
N ILE A 169 -10.93 6.84 -17.90
CA ILE A 169 -10.65 7.10 -19.32
C ILE A 169 -10.31 5.77 -19.96
N ARG A 170 -10.92 5.48 -21.11
CA ARG A 170 -10.64 4.29 -21.90
C ARG A 170 -10.18 4.71 -23.28
N ASN A 171 -9.02 4.21 -23.71
CA ASN A 171 -8.62 4.29 -25.11
C ASN A 171 -9.12 3.04 -25.85
N PRO A 172 -10.09 3.16 -26.78
CA PRO A 172 -10.69 2.01 -27.44
C PRO A 172 -9.70 1.30 -28.38
N THR A 173 -8.73 2.03 -28.96
CA THR A 173 -7.74 1.49 -29.91
C THR A 173 -6.74 0.59 -29.21
N THR A 174 -6.18 1.05 -28.07
CA THR A 174 -5.16 0.29 -27.33
C THR A 174 -5.75 -0.58 -26.23
N ARG A 175 -7.07 -0.48 -25.97
CA ARG A 175 -7.76 -1.06 -24.80
C ARG A 175 -7.15 -0.66 -23.46
N HIS A 176 -6.39 0.44 -23.42
CA HIS A 176 -5.80 0.98 -22.21
C HIS A 176 -6.87 1.66 -21.35
N TYR A 177 -6.87 1.39 -20.04
CA TYR A 177 -7.77 2.03 -19.08
C TYR A 177 -6.97 2.82 -18.06
N THR A 178 -7.43 4.03 -17.78
CA THR A 178 -6.83 4.94 -16.81
C THR A 178 -7.88 5.37 -15.81
N ALA A 179 -7.73 4.96 -14.54
CA ALA A 179 -8.54 5.46 -13.43
C ALA A 179 -7.79 6.58 -12.71
N ARG A 180 -8.41 7.76 -12.60
CA ARG A 180 -7.82 8.94 -11.96
C ARG A 180 -8.44 9.18 -10.59
N TYR A 181 -7.60 9.47 -9.61
CA TYR A 181 -8.01 9.70 -8.24
C TYR A 181 -7.51 11.05 -7.71
N THR A 182 -8.35 11.72 -6.94
CA THR A 182 -8.05 12.98 -6.25
C THR A 182 -7.97 12.74 -4.75
N CYS A 183 -7.37 13.66 -4.00
CA CYS A 183 -7.34 13.52 -2.54
C CYS A 183 -8.74 13.50 -1.95
N LYS A 184 -8.98 12.54 -1.05
CA LYS A 184 -10.15 12.55 -0.18
C LYS A 184 -9.79 13.38 1.05
N VAL A 185 -10.26 14.62 1.08
CA VAL A 185 -10.09 15.54 2.21
C VAL A 185 -11.44 15.76 2.90
N SER A 186 -11.45 15.82 4.23
CA SER A 186 -12.63 16.22 5.01
C SER A 186 -12.29 17.31 6.02
N GLY A 187 -13.20 18.27 6.21
CA GLY A 187 -13.02 19.35 7.18
C GLY A 187 -11.73 20.14 6.93
N THR A 188 -10.90 20.28 7.95
CA THR A 188 -9.66 21.06 7.93
C THR A 188 -8.45 20.32 7.33
N GLU A 189 -8.59 19.05 6.96
CA GLU A 189 -7.48 18.25 6.39
C GLU A 189 -6.88 18.88 5.12
N GLY A 190 -7.69 19.64 4.37
CA GLY A 190 -7.23 20.36 3.19
C GLY A 190 -6.14 21.40 3.50
N ASN A 191 -6.08 21.90 4.73
CA ASN A 191 -5.13 22.93 5.16
C ASN A 191 -3.95 22.34 5.97
N MET A 192 -3.78 21.01 5.95
CA MET A 192 -2.63 20.39 6.61
C MET A 192 -1.34 20.86 5.97
N VAL A 193 -0.39 21.26 6.82
CA VAL A 193 0.97 21.64 6.43
C VAL A 193 1.65 20.44 5.77
N ASP A 194 2.39 20.69 4.70
CA ASP A 194 3.19 19.65 4.03
C ASP A 194 4.22 19.09 5.03
N PRO A 195 4.15 17.80 5.39
CA PRO A 195 5.11 17.18 6.31
C PRO A 195 6.51 16.99 5.70
N CYS A 196 6.63 17.16 4.39
CA CYS A 196 7.90 17.23 3.68
C CYS A 196 8.02 18.64 3.07
N PRO A 197 8.23 19.70 3.87
CA PRO A 197 8.48 21.01 3.31
C PRO A 197 9.70 20.87 2.40
N ARG A 198 9.50 20.95 1.08
CA ARG A 198 10.63 21.01 0.17
C ARG A 198 11.45 22.20 0.64
N HIS A 199 12.75 22.01 0.85
CA HIS A 199 13.67 23.10 0.59
C HIS A 199 13.36 23.51 -0.85
N VAL A 200 12.61 24.59 -0.99
CA VAL A 200 12.39 25.23 -2.28
C VAL A 200 13.79 25.41 -2.84
N PRO A 201 14.17 24.82 -3.98
CA PRO A 201 15.36 25.29 -4.64
C PRO A 201 15.07 26.76 -4.91
N VAL A 202 15.76 27.63 -4.16
CA VAL A 202 15.83 29.06 -4.45
C VAL A 202 16.20 29.12 -5.93
N LYS A 203 15.31 29.73 -6.72
CA LYS A 203 15.52 29.95 -8.14
C LYS A 203 16.86 30.65 -8.37
#